data_AF-A0A7Y4KES7-F1
#
_entry.id   AF-A0A7Y4KES7-F1
#
_cell.length_a   1.000
_cell.length_b   1.000
_cell.length_c   1.000
_cell.angle_alpha   90.00
_cell.angle_beta   90.00
_cell.angle_gamma   90.00
#
_symmetry.space_group_name_H-M   'P 1'
#
loop_
_entity.id
_entity.type
_entity.pdbx_description
1 polymer ?
#
loop_
_entity_poly.entity_id
_entity_poly.type
_entity_poly.pdbx_seq_one_letter_code
_entity_poly.pdbx_strand_id
1 'polypeptide(L)'
;MERATGKPPPELLEAPPLPEALAHVWGWFAELSNARGAGAFTLNPISFPDMEAWVRLSGHRPTPFEVQLLRRLDESFLIEVSKKQ
;
A
#
# COMPACT_ATOMS: atom_id res chain seq x y z
N MET A 1 -18.38 -1.20 13.45
CA MET A 1 -17.40 -0.31 14.12
C MET A 1 -16.73 -1.11 15.23
N GLU A 2 -16.01 -2.17 14.87
CA GLU A 2 -15.37 -3.07 15.82
C GLU A 2 -13.94 -2.61 16.09
N ARG A 3 -13.61 -2.66 17.38
CA ARG A 3 -12.48 -2.00 18.03
C ARG A 3 -11.15 -2.47 17.44
N ALA A 4 -10.18 -1.55 17.40
CA ALA A 4 -8.77 -1.90 17.30
C ALA A 4 -8.39 -2.79 18.50
N THR A 5 -8.57 -4.10 18.37
CA THR A 5 -7.92 -5.09 19.21
C THR A 5 -6.43 -4.90 18.99
N GLY A 6 -5.72 -4.29 19.94
CA GLY A 6 -4.27 -4.09 19.92
C GLY A 6 -3.45 -5.40 19.95
N LYS A 7 -4.04 -6.52 19.54
CA LYS A 7 -3.36 -7.79 19.31
C LYS A 7 -3.20 -7.93 17.80
N PRO A 8 -1.95 -8.02 17.29
CA PRO A 8 -1.74 -8.30 15.88
C PRO A 8 -2.45 -9.63 15.53
N PRO A 9 -3.02 -9.74 14.32
CA PRO A 9 -3.59 -10.99 13.84
C PRO A 9 -2.54 -12.11 13.97
N PRO A 10 -2.93 -13.35 14.33
CA PRO A 10 -1.99 -14.46 14.46
C PRO A 10 -1.10 -14.64 13.23
N GLU A 11 -1.64 -14.36 12.05
CA GLU A 11 -0.95 -14.45 10.77
C GLU A 11 0.23 -13.48 10.65
N LEU A 12 0.19 -12.35 11.37
CA LEU A 12 1.27 -11.37 11.41
C LEU A 12 2.39 -11.77 12.39
N LEU A 13 2.08 -12.61 13.38
CA LEU A 13 3.09 -13.12 14.34
C LEU A 13 3.99 -14.18 13.71
N GLU A 14 3.48 -14.91 12.72
CA GLU A 14 4.22 -15.95 11.97
C GLU A 14 4.84 -15.42 10.67
N ALA A 15 4.52 -14.20 10.27
CA ALA A 15 5.06 -13.58 9.07
C ALA A 15 6.56 -13.25 9.23
N PRO A 16 7.39 -13.46 8.19
CA PRO A 16 8.76 -12.98 8.23
C PRO A 16 8.79 -11.46 8.40
N PRO A 17 9.79 -10.92 9.11
CA PRO A 17 9.91 -9.46 9.26
C PRO A 17 10.10 -8.82 7.88
N LEU A 18 9.54 -7.61 7.71
CA LEU A 18 9.74 -6.83 6.50
C LEU A 18 11.26 -6.59 6.33
N PRO A 19 11.85 -6.96 5.18
CA PRO A 19 13.25 -6.65 4.92
C PRO A 19 13.48 -5.14 5.00
N GLU A 20 14.51 -4.71 5.73
CA GLU A 20 14.83 -3.28 5.91
C GLU A 20 15.01 -2.56 4.57
N ALA A 21 15.61 -3.24 3.59
CA ALA A 21 15.79 -2.74 2.24
C ALA A 21 14.48 -2.49 1.46
N LEU A 22 13.33 -2.92 1.98
CA LEU A 22 12.00 -2.68 1.39
C LEU A 22 11.11 -1.78 2.26
N ALA A 23 11.61 -1.34 3.43
CA ALA A 23 10.85 -0.52 4.37
C ALA A 23 10.41 0.82 3.76
N HIS A 24 11.26 1.42 2.92
CA HIS A 24 10.92 2.67 2.23
C HIS A 24 9.79 2.48 1.22
N VAL A 25 9.79 1.36 0.45
CA VAL A 25 8.71 1.05 -0.50
C VAL A 25 7.38 0.85 0.21
N TRP A 26 7.40 0.20 1.38
CA TRP A 26 6.22 0.06 2.21
C TRP A 26 5.68 1.42 2.71
N GLY A 27 6.58 2.31 3.15
CA GLY A 27 6.22 3.69 3.52
C GLY A 27 5.57 4.45 2.35
N TRP A 28 6.17 4.38 1.18
CA TRP A 28 5.63 4.99 -0.05
C TRP A 28 4.26 4.43 -0.43
N PHE A 29 4.09 3.10 -0.32
CA PHE A 29 2.80 2.47 -0.53
C PHE A 29 1.75 3.01 0.45
N ALA A 30 2.07 3.14 1.74
CA ALA A 30 1.13 3.66 2.73
C ALA A 30 0.73 5.13 2.45
N GLU A 31 1.67 5.97 2.02
CA GLU A 31 1.39 7.35 1.61
C GLU A 31 0.43 7.40 0.41
N LEU A 32 0.78 6.71 -0.68
CA LEU A 32 -0.04 6.63 -1.90
C LEU A 32 -1.41 6.00 -1.61
N SER A 33 -1.44 4.95 -0.79
CA SER A 33 -2.66 4.23 -0.42
C SER A 33 -3.64 5.11 0.34
N ASN A 34 -3.14 6.03 1.18
CA ASN A 34 -3.98 7.00 1.90
C ASN A 34 -4.39 8.19 1.03
N ALA A 35 -3.57 8.54 0.02
CA ALA A 35 -3.85 9.66 -0.89
C ALA A 35 -4.73 9.28 -2.09
N ARG A 36 -4.91 7.98 -2.37
CA ARG A 36 -5.72 7.49 -3.50
C ARG A 36 -7.14 8.03 -3.42
N GLY A 37 -7.76 8.28 -4.58
CA GLY A 37 -9.17 8.65 -4.63
C GLY A 37 -10.07 7.54 -4.06
N ALA A 38 -11.09 7.93 -3.29
CA ALA A 38 -12.15 7.00 -2.87
C ALA A 38 -13.05 6.66 -4.07
N GLY A 39 -13.26 5.38 -4.35
CA GLY A 39 -14.26 4.92 -5.31
C GLY A 39 -15.66 4.90 -4.69
N ALA A 40 -16.69 4.77 -5.53
CA ALA A 40 -18.09 4.81 -5.09
C ALA A 40 -18.49 3.66 -4.15
N PHE A 41 -17.85 2.48 -4.31
CA PHE A 41 -18.16 1.28 -3.54
C PHE A 41 -16.92 0.53 -3.03
N THR A 42 -15.73 0.85 -3.55
CA THR A 42 -14.44 0.23 -3.19
C THR A 42 -13.32 1.26 -3.25
N LEU A 43 -12.15 0.91 -2.72
CA LEU A 43 -10.93 1.66 -2.98
C LEU A 43 -10.54 1.57 -4.46
N ASN A 44 -10.05 2.66 -5.03
CA ASN A 44 -9.48 2.65 -6.37
C ASN A 44 -8.04 2.12 -6.36
N PRO A 45 -7.54 1.54 -7.46
CA PRO A 45 -6.11 1.26 -7.61
C PRO A 45 -5.28 2.54 -7.60
N ILE A 46 -4.05 2.44 -7.10
CA ILE A 46 -3.05 3.51 -7.23
C ILE A 46 -2.69 3.61 -8.71
N SER A 47 -3.01 4.74 -9.34
CA SER A 47 -2.79 4.94 -10.77
C SER A 47 -1.39 5.47 -11.08
N PHE A 48 -0.93 5.33 -12.33
CA PHE A 48 0.32 5.96 -12.78
C PHE A 48 0.31 7.49 -12.61
N PRO A 49 -0.78 8.21 -12.94
CA PRO A 49 -0.90 9.63 -12.63
C PRO A 49 -0.73 9.95 -11.13
N ASP A 50 -1.27 9.13 -10.22
CA ASP A 50 -1.11 9.33 -8.78
C ASP A 50 0.37 9.18 -8.38
N MET A 51 1.04 8.15 -8.89
CA MET A 51 2.47 7.92 -8.66
C MET A 51 3.32 9.06 -9.23
N GLU A 52 3.02 9.54 -10.43
CA GLU A 52 3.74 10.66 -11.06
C GLU A 52 3.54 11.97 -10.26
N ALA A 53 2.31 12.27 -9.85
CA ALA A 53 2.01 13.41 -9.01
C ALA A 53 2.73 13.33 -7.66
N TRP A 54 2.70 12.17 -7.02
CA TRP A 54 3.39 11.92 -5.75
C TRP A 54 4.90 12.06 -5.89
N VAL A 55 5.53 11.48 -6.93
CA VAL A 55 6.97 11.64 -7.21
C VAL A 55 7.35 13.12 -7.36
N ARG A 56 6.52 13.90 -8.04
CA ARG A 56 6.74 15.34 -8.25
C ARG A 56 6.61 16.14 -6.95
N LEU A 57 5.64 15.81 -6.10
CA LEU A 57 5.36 16.54 -4.86
C LEU A 57 6.30 16.16 -3.70
N SER A 58 6.60 14.87 -3.57
CA SER A 58 7.42 14.33 -2.48
C SER A 58 8.92 14.39 -2.76
N GLY A 59 9.33 14.52 -4.02
CA GLY A 59 10.73 14.52 -4.42
C GLY A 59 11.37 13.13 -4.47
N HIS A 60 10.62 12.06 -4.19
CA HIS A 60 11.11 10.69 -4.32
C HIS A 60 11.52 10.35 -5.76
N ARG A 61 12.36 9.33 -5.93
CA ARG A 61 12.84 8.85 -7.24
C ARG A 61 12.80 7.32 -7.27
N PRO A 62 11.59 6.71 -7.32
CA PRO A 62 11.47 5.27 -7.38
C PRO A 62 12.06 4.73 -8.69
N THR A 63 12.81 3.65 -8.58
CA THR A 63 13.30 2.86 -9.71
C THR A 63 12.15 2.12 -10.40
N PRO A 64 12.34 1.66 -11.65
CA PRO A 64 11.34 0.86 -12.35
C PRO A 64 10.94 -0.43 -11.60
N PHE A 65 11.84 -0.99 -10.80
CA PHE A 65 11.56 -2.15 -9.95
C PHE A 65 10.62 -1.77 -8.79
N GLU A 66 10.88 -0.65 -8.12
CA GLU A 66 10.06 -0.18 -7.00
C GLU A 66 8.66 0.25 -7.46
N VAL A 67 8.54 0.87 -8.63
CA VAL A 67 7.23 1.18 -9.22
C VAL A 67 6.42 -0.11 -9.45
N GLN A 68 7.05 -1.16 -9.97
CA GLN A 68 6.38 -2.47 -10.12
C GLN A 68 6.03 -3.10 -8.77
N LEU A 69 6.90 -2.94 -7.76
CA LEU A 69 6.66 -3.45 -6.42
C LEU A 69 5.47 -2.75 -5.75
N LEU A 70 5.39 -1.41 -5.85
CA LEU A 70 4.24 -0.62 -5.37
C LEU A 70 2.93 -1.10 -5.98
N ARG A 71 2.93 -1.38 -7.29
CA ARG A 71 1.76 -1.91 -7.99
C ARG A 71 1.34 -3.30 -7.49
N ARG A 72 2.29 -4.21 -7.30
CA ARG A 72 2.00 -5.57 -6.78
C ARG A 72 1.50 -5.54 -5.34
N LEU A 73 2.05 -4.66 -4.51
CA LEU A 73 1.54 -4.41 -3.17
C LEU A 73 0.10 -3.92 -3.20
N ASP A 74 -0.21 -2.98 -4.11
CA ASP A 74 -1.55 -2.44 -4.27
C ASP A 74 -2.57 -3.50 -4.73
N GLU A 75 -2.21 -4.30 -5.74
CA GLU A 75 -3.04 -5.40 -6.23
C GLU A 75 -3.34 -6.40 -5.10
N SER A 76 -2.33 -6.77 -4.30
CA SER A 76 -2.49 -7.69 -3.17
C SER A 76 -3.37 -7.10 -2.07
N PHE A 77 -3.20 -5.82 -1.77
CA PHE A 77 -4.00 -5.10 -0.77
C PHE A 77 -5.47 -5.02 -1.17
N LEU A 78 -5.77 -4.67 -2.42
CA LEU A 78 -7.15 -4.58 -2.92
C LEU A 78 -7.86 -5.95 -2.91
N ILE A 79 -7.15 -7.02 -3.27
CA ILE A 79 -7.68 -8.39 -3.17
C ILE A 79 -8.09 -8.70 -1.73
N GLU A 80 -7.23 -8.39 -0.76
CA GLU A 80 -7.49 -8.71 0.65
C GLU A 80 -8.59 -7.83 1.26
N VAL A 81 -8.64 -6.53 0.90
CA VAL A 81 -9.72 -5.62 1.31
C VAL A 81 -11.06 -6.10 0.77
N SER A 82 -11.11 -6.54 -0.49
CA SER A 82 -12.35 -7.02 -1.12
C SER A 82 -12.90 -8.30 -0.49
N LYS A 83 -12.06 -9.17 0.08
CA LYS A 83 -12.50 -10.37 0.81
C LYS A 83 -13.17 -10.05 2.15
N LYS A 84 -12.85 -8.89 2.75
CA LYS A 84 -13.33 -8.47 4.07
C LYS A 84 -14.61 -7.63 4.02
N GLN A 85 -15.11 -7.29 2.82
CA GLN A 85 -16.39 -6.61 2.61
C GLN A 85 -17.53 -7.62 2.50
#